data_AF-A0A6A0HCK2-F1
#
_entry.id   AF-A0A6A0HCK2-F1
#
_cell.length_a   1.000
_cell.length_b   1.000
_cell.length_c   1.000
_cell.angle_alpha   90.00
_cell.angle_beta   90.00
_cell.angle_gamma   90.00
#
_symmetry.space_group_name_H-M   'P 1'
#
loop_
_entity.id
_entity.type
_entity.pdbx_description
1 polymer ?
#
loop_
_entity_poly.entity_id
_entity_poly.type
_entity_poly.pdbx_seq_one_letter_code
_entity_poly.pdbx_strand_id
1 'polypeptide(L)' 'MVSSFRHLREEKSFTDVTLACDGQTCKAHKMVLSACSPYFKALLEENPSKHPIIILKDVPFNHLTSILEYM' A
#
# COMPACT_ATOMS: atom_id res chain seq x y z
N MET A 1 -4.44 -20.21 1.37
CA MET A 1 -4.78 -19.00 0.59
C MET A 1 -4.19 -17.73 1.20
N VAL A 2 -4.19 -17.57 2.54
CA VAL A 2 -3.58 -16.41 3.24
C VAL A 2 -2.03 -16.40 3.22
N SER A 3 -1.39 -17.57 3.05
CA SER A 3 0.08 -17.72 3.07
C SER A 3 0.78 -17.07 1.89
N SER A 4 0.17 -17.04 0.70
CA SER A 4 0.75 -16.44 -0.51
C SER A 4 0.82 -14.91 -0.45
N PHE A 5 -0.16 -14.27 0.22
CA PHE A 5 -0.18 -12.81 0.40
C PHE A 5 0.88 -12.32 1.38
N ARG A 6 1.15 -13.07 2.46
CA ARG A 6 2.28 -12.81 3.35
C ARG A 6 3.62 -12.84 2.62
N HIS A 7 3.79 -13.82 1.72
CA HIS A 7 5.01 -13.95 0.93
C HIS A 7 5.21 -12.77 -0.04
N LEU A 8 4.13 -12.32 -0.69
CA LEU A 8 4.15 -11.13 -1.56
C LEU A 8 4.44 -9.85 -0.75
N ARG A 9 3.93 -9.73 0.48
CA ARG A 9 4.21 -8.59 1.37
C ARG A 9 5.67 -8.53 1.81
N GLU A 10 6.28 -9.68 2.11
CA GLU A 10 7.69 -9.79 2.52
C GLU A 10 8.65 -9.63 1.33
N GLU A 11 8.22 -10.04 0.14
CA GLU A 11 8.93 -9.73 -1.09
C GLU A 11 8.78 -8.24 -1.46
N LYS A 12 9.88 -7.50 -1.32
CA LYS A 12 10.02 -6.15 -1.90
C LYS A 12 10.01 -6.15 -3.44
N SER A 13 9.91 -7.32 -4.06
CA SER A 13 9.79 -7.47 -5.51
C SER A 13 8.35 -7.19 -5.95
N PHE A 14 8.18 -6.61 -7.14
CA PHE A 14 6.87 -6.30 -7.74
C PHE A 14 5.97 -5.29 -7.00
N THR A 15 6.50 -4.53 -6.03
CA THR A 15 5.76 -3.39 -5.46
C THR A 15 5.49 -2.36 -6.55
N ASP A 16 4.22 -2.08 -6.81
CA ASP A 16 3.76 -1.25 -7.91
C ASP A 16 3.09 0.05 -7.44
N VAL A 17 3.14 0.36 -6.15
CA VAL A 17 2.67 1.62 -5.55
C VAL A 17 3.61 2.07 -4.43
N THR A 18 3.77 3.39 -4.29
CA THR A 18 4.48 4.02 -3.16
C THR A 18 3.49 4.77 -2.30
N LEU A 19 3.54 4.57 -0.99
CA LEU A 19 2.81 5.37 -0.01
C LEU A 19 3.81 6.33 0.64
N ALA A 20 3.44 7.60 0.77
CA ALA A 20 4.24 8.64 1.38
C ALA A 20 3.48 9.29 2.53
N CYS A 21 4.07 9.39 3.71
CA CYS A 21 3.50 10.07 4.87
C CYS A 21 4.61 10.52 5.82
N ASP A 22 4.39 11.63 6.53
CA ASP A 22 5.33 12.15 7.54
C ASP A 22 6.79 12.26 7.05
N GLY A 23 6.99 12.74 5.83
CA GLY A 23 8.31 12.86 5.19
C GLY A 23 8.98 11.53 4.82
N GLN A 24 8.34 10.40 5.09
CA GLN A 24 8.82 9.05 4.83
C GLN A 24 8.01 8.36 3.72
N THR A 25 8.56 7.28 3.16
CA THR A 25 7.90 6.51 2.11
C THR A 25 8.04 5.01 2.35
N CYS A 26 7.04 4.25 1.94
CA CYS A 26 7.08 2.80 1.90
C CYS A 26 6.48 2.27 0.59
N LYS A 27 7.00 1.14 0.12
CA LYS A 27 6.49 0.47 -1.09
C LYS A 27 5.48 -0.60 -0.69
N ALA A 28 4.44 -0.76 -1.50
CA ALA A 28 3.40 -1.75 -1.30
C ALA A 28 2.90 -2.31 -2.65
N HIS A 29 1.92 -3.20 -2.60
CA HIS A 29 1.28 -3.79 -3.77
C HIS A 29 -0.14 -3.27 -3.90
N LYS A 30 -0.52 -2.74 -5.07
CA LYS A 30 -1.88 -2.28 -5.39
C LYS A 30 -2.90 -3.37 -5.09
N MET A 31 -2.59 -4.61 -5.47
CA MET A 31 -3.48 -5.75 -5.25
C MET A 31 -3.81 -5.95 -3.76
N VAL A 32 -2.81 -5.86 -2.88
CA VAL A 32 -3.01 -6.02 -1.42
C VAL A 32 -3.82 -4.85 -0.88
N LEU A 33 -3.46 -3.61 -1.23
CA LEU A 33 -4.20 -2.41 -0.79
C LEU A 33 -5.66 -2.44 -1.24
N SER A 34 -5.93 -2.82 -2.50
CA SER A 34 -7.28 -2.90 -3.04
C SER A 34 -8.11 -4.04 -2.44
N ALA A 35 -7.48 -5.16 -2.07
CA ALA A 35 -8.17 -6.28 -1.43
C ALA A 35 -8.56 -5.96 0.03
N CYS A 36 -7.71 -5.20 0.73
CA CYS A 36 -7.88 -4.91 2.16
C CYS A 36 -8.56 -3.57 2.45
N SER A 37 -8.67 -2.67 1.47
CA SER A 37 -9.23 -1.33 1.67
C SER A 37 -10.06 -0.86 0.46
N PRO A 38 -11.39 -0.69 0.64
CA PRO A 38 -12.24 -0.10 -0.40
C PRO A 38 -11.80 1.30 -0.82
N TYR A 39 -11.19 2.07 0.10
CA TYR A 39 -10.64 3.39 -0.18
C TYR A 39 -9.47 3.32 -1.16
N PHE A 40 -8.48 2.46 -0.88
CA PHE A 40 -7.34 2.31 -1.80
C PHE A 40 -7.76 1.70 -3.13
N LYS A 41 -8.74 0.78 -3.12
CA LYS A 41 -9.31 0.23 -4.35
C LYS A 41 -9.86 1.33 -5.26
N ALA A 42 -10.79 2.15 -4.75
CA ALA A 42 -11.41 3.22 -5.53
C ALA A 42 -10.35 4.24 -6.00
N LEU A 43 -9.44 4.64 -5.11
CA LEU A 43 -8.39 5.61 -5.44
C LEU A 43 -7.46 5.12 -6.57
N LEU A 44 -7.08 3.84 -6.56
CA LEU A 44 -6.22 3.23 -7.57
C LEU A 44 -6.94 2.98 -8.90
N GLU A 45 -8.25 2.70 -8.86
CA GLU A 45 -9.09 2.55 -10.06
C GLU A 45 -9.33 3.91 -10.75
N GLU A 46 -9.55 4.98 -9.99
CA GLU A 46 -9.73 6.35 -10.51
C GLU A 46 -8.44 6.95 -11.07
N ASN A 47 -7.28 6.47 -10.60
CA ASN A 47 -5.97 7.00 -10.97
C ASN A 47 -5.07 5.91 -11.59
N PRO A 48 -5.38 5.46 -12.82
CA PRO A 48 -4.62 4.42 -13.50
C PRO A 48 -3.21 4.94 -13.84
N SER A 49 -2.25 4.55 -13.00
CA SER A 49 -0.83 4.84 -13.17
C SER A 49 -0.02 3.56 -13.06
N LYS A 50 1.10 3.47 -13.78
CA LYS A 50 2.03 2.33 -13.68
C LYS A 50 2.58 2.21 -12.26
N HIS A 51 2.94 3.33 -11.63
CA HIS A 51 3.48 3.38 -10.27
C HIS A 51 3.01 4.65 -9.55
N PRO A 52 1.77 4.69 -9.02
CA PRO A 52 1.27 5.86 -8.30
C PRO A 52 2.02 6.07 -6.99
N ILE A 53 2.16 7.35 -6.63
CA ILE A 53 2.65 7.78 -5.32
C ILE A 53 1.46 8.39 -4.59
N ILE A 54 1.00 7.72 -3.52
CA ILE A 54 -0.13 8.16 -2.72
C ILE A 54 0.40 8.86 -1.49
N ILE A 55 0.05 10.13 -1.33
CA ILE A 55 0.48 10.95 -0.20
C ILE A 55 -0.64 10.97 0.85
N LEU A 56 -0.37 10.40 2.01
CA LEU A 56 -1.29 10.40 3.15
C LEU A 56 -0.91 11.56 4.07
N LYS A 57 -1.75 12.58 4.06
CA LYS A 57 -1.59 13.76 4.92
C LYS A 57 -2.05 13.44 6.34
N ASP A 58 -1.35 13.98 7.33
CA ASP A 58 -1.72 13.89 8.75
C ASP A 58 -1.80 12.44 9.29
N VAL A 59 -1.10 11.50 8.64
CA VAL A 59 -0.94 10.12 9.09
C VAL A 59 0.49 9.92 9.58
N PRO A 60 0.71 9.62 10.87
CA PRO A 60 2.00 9.23 11.39
C PRO A 60 2.53 7.96 10.69
N PHE A 61 3.83 7.92 10.37
CA PHE A 61 4.41 6.80 9.64
C PHE A 61 4.23 5.46 10.36
N ASN A 62 4.33 5.44 11.69
CA ASN A 62 4.10 4.25 12.51
C ASN A 62 2.67 3.70 12.38
N HIS A 63 1.67 4.56 12.24
CA HIS A 63 0.28 4.12 12.04
C HIS A 63 0.13 3.47 10.66
N LEU A 64 0.72 4.07 9.62
CA LEU A 64 0.70 3.49 8.29
C LEU A 64 1.35 2.10 8.29
N THR A 65 2.52 1.96 8.90
CA THR A 65 3.20 0.65 8.98
C THR A 65 2.38 -0.37 9.74
N SER A 66 1.76 -0.01 10.87
CA SER A 66 0.91 -0.94 11.63
C SER A 66 -0.34 -1.38 10.86
N ILE A 67 -0.93 -0.48 10.06
CA ILE A 67 -2.05 -0.83 9.17
C ILE A 67 -1.57 -1.82 8.10
N LEU A 68 -0.43 -1.54 7.45
CA LEU A 68 0.14 -2.42 6.43
C LEU A 68 0.60 -3.77 6.99
N GLU A 69 0.99 -3.84 8.26
CA GLU A 69 1.33 -5.08 8.96
C GLU A 69 0.11 -5.93 9.33
N TYR A 70 -1.04 -5.28 9.56
CA TYR A 70 -2.32 -5.94 9.79
C TYR A 70 -2.93 -6.48 8.48
N MET A 71 -2.74 -5.76 7.38
CA MET A 71 -3.10 -6.20 6.02
C MET A 71 -2.26 -7.39 5.54
#